data_AF-A0AAV4KBX3-F1
#
_entry.id   AF-A0AAV4KBX3-F1
#
_cell.length_a   1.000
_cell.length_b   1.000
_cell.length_c   1.000
_cell.angle_alpha   90.00
_cell.angle_beta   90.00
_cell.angle_gamma   90.00
#
_symmetry.space_group_name_H-M   'P 1'
#
loop_
_entity.id
_entity.type
_entity.pdbx_description
1 polymer ?
#
loop_
_entity_poly.entity_id
_entity_poly.type
_entity_poly.pdbx_seq_one_letter_code
_entity_poly.pdbx_strand_id
1 'polypeptide(L)'
;MTCIYALLDPRDEKIYYVGKTKNLRSRYFQHLKDMTYKHAKDGSIMGRKKAWFEQLQAAGLAPEFVILEEADVDWHVRERYWITRLRSEGHPLLNTFDGGQPGGTGNLPREVPAFRWWHPERGFYDPQGGDA
;
A
#
# COMPACT_ATOMS: atom_id res chain seq x y z
N MET A 1 11.21 -14.00 -1.29
CA MET A 1 10.83 -12.79 -0.56
C MET A 1 9.56 -12.18 -1.10
N THR A 2 8.50 -12.31 -0.33
CA THR A 2 7.22 -11.61 -0.49
C THR A 2 7.19 -10.46 0.50
N CYS A 3 6.84 -9.27 0.05
CA CYS A 3 6.73 -8.07 0.86
C CYS A 3 5.27 -7.66 0.97
N ILE A 4 4.85 -7.23 2.16
CA ILE A 4 3.65 -6.43 2.37
C ILE A 4 4.06 -4.96 2.21
N TYR A 5 3.30 -4.23 1.41
CA TYR A 5 3.56 -2.83 1.09
C TYR A 5 2.29 -2.00 1.27
N ALA A 6 2.48 -0.69 1.41
CA ALA A 6 1.43 0.30 1.43
C ALA A 6 1.63 1.36 0.34
N LEU A 7 0.50 1.94 -0.09
CA LEU A 7 0.47 3.18 -0.86
C LEU A 7 -0.02 4.31 0.03
N LEU A 8 0.76 5.38 0.12
CA LEU A 8 0.41 6.60 0.83
C LEU A 8 -0.01 7.70 -0.14
N ASP A 9 -0.86 8.59 0.34
CA ASP A 9 -1.11 9.87 -0.32
C ASP A 9 -0.12 10.91 0.22
N PRO A 10 0.75 11.48 -0.63
CA PRO A 10 1.76 12.46 -0.19
C PRO A 10 1.17 13.79 0.30
N ARG A 11 -0.14 14.01 0.17
CA ARG A 11 -0.81 15.25 0.61
C ARG A 11 -1.23 15.22 2.06
N ASP A 12 -1.54 14.04 2.59
CA ASP A 12 -2.02 13.85 3.97
C ASP A 12 -1.23 12.80 4.76
N GLU A 13 -0.22 12.18 4.14
CA GLU A 13 0.64 11.13 4.70
C GLU A 13 -0.14 9.92 5.22
N LYS A 14 -1.39 9.71 4.76
CA LYS A 14 -2.20 8.55 5.15
C LYS A 14 -2.03 7.41 4.17
N ILE A 15 -2.18 6.20 4.68
CA ILE A 15 -2.19 4.97 3.88
C ILE A 15 -3.59 4.75 3.29
N TYR A 16 -3.65 4.57 1.97
CA TYR A 16 -4.89 4.34 1.24
C TYR A 16 -5.01 2.91 0.70
N TYR A 17 -3.91 2.16 0.64
CA TYR A 17 -3.93 0.81 0.12
C TYR A 17 -2.82 -0.04 0.73
N VAL A 18 -3.15 -1.28 1.10
CA VAL A 18 -2.17 -2.31 1.48
C VAL A 18 -2.21 -3.42 0.45
N GLY A 19 -1.06 -3.98 0.11
CA GLY A 19 -1.02 -5.19 -0.70
C GLY A 19 0.25 -5.99 -0.48
N LYS A 20 0.39 -7.06 -1.24
CA LYS A 20 1.59 -7.91 -1.23
C LYS A 20 2.21 -8.05 -2.62
N THR A 21 3.51 -8.25 -2.67
CA THR A 21 4.21 -8.54 -3.94
C THR A 21 5.51 -9.30 -3.72
N LYS A 22 5.97 -10.02 -4.75
CA LYS A 22 7.33 -10.57 -4.83
C LYS A 22 8.26 -9.68 -5.66
N ASN A 23 7.72 -8.68 -6.34
CA ASN A 23 8.45 -7.75 -7.20
C ASN A 23 7.89 -6.34 -7.02
N LEU A 24 8.65 -5.48 -6.33
CA LEU A 24 8.26 -4.11 -6.01
C LEU A 24 8.08 -3.27 -7.28
N ARG A 25 9.07 -3.32 -8.18
CA ARG A 25 9.09 -2.54 -9.43
C ARG A 25 7.90 -2.85 -10.33
N SER A 26 7.65 -4.13 -10.60
CA SER A 26 6.52 -4.55 -11.43
C SER A 26 5.18 -4.10 -10.83
N ARG A 27 5.02 -4.24 -9.50
CA ARG A 27 3.78 -3.86 -8.81
C ARG A 27 3.56 -2.35 -8.76
N TYR A 28 4.62 -1.57 -8.60
CA TYR A 28 4.58 -0.11 -8.66
C TYR A 28 4.07 0.37 -10.03
N PHE A 29 4.68 -0.09 -11.12
CA PHE A 29 4.24 0.27 -12.46
C PHE A 29 2.83 -0.22 -12.79
N GLN A 30 2.42 -1.37 -12.25
CA GLN A 30 1.04 -1.83 -12.37
C GLN A 30 0.06 -0.84 -11.71
N HIS A 31 0.34 -0.35 -10.50
CA HIS A 31 -0.51 0.66 -9.86
C HIS A 31 -0.53 1.97 -10.63
N LEU A 32 0.60 2.44 -11.16
CA LEU A 32 0.62 3.63 -12.02
C LEU A 32 -0.23 3.43 -13.28
N LYS A 33 -0.20 2.23 -13.87
CA LYS A 33 -1.08 1.90 -14.99
C LYS A 33 -2.55 1.91 -14.55
N ASP A 34 -2.87 1.34 -13.38
CA ASP A 34 -4.21 1.36 -12.77
C ASP A 34 -4.76 2.77 -12.59
N MET A 35 -3.89 3.76 -12.30
CA MET A 35 -4.29 5.18 -12.26
C MET A 35 -4.84 5.69 -13.59
N THR A 36 -4.39 5.13 -14.72
CA THR A 36 -4.79 5.57 -16.06
C THR A 36 -6.06 4.87 -16.59
N TYR A 37 -6.52 3.79 -15.94
CA TYR A 37 -7.68 3.04 -16.42
C TYR A 37 -9.01 3.77 -16.14
N LYS A 38 -9.86 3.86 -17.17
CA LYS A 38 -11.18 4.48 -17.08
C LYS A 38 -12.24 3.48 -16.58
N HIS A 39 -12.29 3.23 -15.27
CA HIS A 39 -13.45 2.60 -14.64
C HIS A 39 -14.57 3.61 -14.31
N ALA A 40 -15.80 3.11 -14.12
CA ALA A 40 -16.93 3.93 -13.69
C ALA A 40 -16.65 4.55 -12.30
N LYS A 41 -17.07 5.81 -12.13
CA LYS A 41 -17.07 6.48 -10.82
C LYS A 41 -18.39 6.17 -10.14
N ASP A 42 -18.37 5.22 -9.22
CA ASP A 42 -19.51 4.91 -8.37
C ASP A 42 -19.10 4.94 -6.89
N GLY A 43 -20.06 4.73 -6.00
CA GLY A 43 -19.80 4.68 -4.55
C GLY A 43 -19.01 3.44 -4.09
N SER A 44 -18.63 2.53 -5.00
CA SER A 44 -17.91 1.31 -4.63
C SER A 44 -16.48 1.63 -4.16
N ILE A 45 -15.84 0.65 -3.51
CA ILE A 45 -14.42 0.77 -3.13
C ILE A 45 -13.53 0.98 -4.36
N MET A 46 -13.84 0.32 -5.48
CA MET A 46 -13.10 0.49 -6.73
C MET A 46 -13.27 1.91 -7.29
N GLY A 47 -14.50 2.44 -7.26
CA GLY A 47 -14.81 3.82 -7.64
C GLY A 47 -14.08 4.84 -6.77
N ARG A 48 -14.04 4.64 -5.45
CA ARG A 48 -13.29 5.48 -4.50
C ARG A 48 -11.78 5.42 -4.70
N LYS A 49 -11.21 4.22 -4.91
CA LYS A 49 -9.78 4.05 -5.23
C LYS A 49 -9.41 4.79 -6.52
N LYS A 50 -10.27 4.72 -7.53
CA LYS A 50 -10.09 5.47 -8.77
C LYS A 50 -10.16 6.98 -8.56
N ALA A 51 -11.17 7.45 -7.83
CA ALA A 51 -11.31 8.87 -7.52
C ALA A 51 -10.07 9.40 -6.79
N TRP A 52 -9.52 8.63 -5.85
CA TRP A 52 -8.28 8.96 -5.17
C TRP A 52 -7.09 9.08 -6.15
N PHE A 53 -6.89 8.09 -7.04
CA PHE A 53 -5.83 8.16 -8.05
C PHE A 53 -5.97 9.33 -9.03
N GLU A 54 -7.19 9.66 -9.46
CA GLU A 54 -7.43 10.82 -10.33
C GLU A 54 -7.12 12.14 -9.62
N GLN A 55 -7.42 12.26 -8.32
CA GLN A 55 -7.08 13.45 -7.54
C GLN A 55 -5.56 13.63 -7.42
N LEU A 56 -4.82 12.54 -7.20
CA LEU A 56 -3.36 12.57 -7.20
C LEU A 56 -2.83 13.02 -8.58
N GLN A 57 -3.32 12.42 -9.66
CA GLN A 57 -2.90 12.76 -11.01
C GLN A 57 -3.21 14.23 -11.37
N ALA A 58 -4.40 14.72 -10.99
CA ALA A 58 -4.79 16.12 -11.22
C ALA A 58 -3.89 17.10 -10.46
N ALA A 59 -3.32 16.69 -9.31
CA ALA A 59 -2.33 17.46 -8.57
C ALA A 59 -0.89 17.27 -9.08
N GLY A 60 -0.66 16.46 -10.11
CA GLY A 60 0.68 16.12 -10.59
C GLY A 60 1.47 15.20 -9.63
N LEU A 61 0.77 14.48 -8.76
CA LEU A 61 1.34 13.61 -7.72
C LEU A 61 1.13 12.14 -8.05
N ALA A 62 1.96 11.29 -7.43
CA ALA A 62 1.83 9.84 -7.43
C ALA A 62 1.81 9.34 -5.97
N PRO A 63 1.17 8.19 -5.70
CA PRO A 63 1.21 7.61 -4.37
C PRO A 63 2.63 7.18 -4.00
N GLU A 64 3.00 7.37 -2.74
CA GLU A 64 4.29 6.91 -2.24
C GLU A 64 4.23 5.43 -1.86
N PHE A 65 5.32 4.72 -2.10
CA PHE A 65 5.38 3.27 -1.93
C PHE A 65 6.27 2.92 -0.75
N VAL A 66 5.69 2.27 0.26
CA VAL A 66 6.42 1.88 1.48
C VAL A 66 6.32 0.38 1.72
N ILE A 67 7.39 -0.21 2.21
CA ILE A 67 7.40 -1.60 2.68
C ILE A 67 7.05 -1.60 4.15
N LEU A 68 5.97 -2.33 4.47
CA LEU A 68 5.50 -2.53 5.82
C LEU A 68 6.20 -3.72 6.48
N GLU A 69 6.40 -4.80 5.71
CA GLU A 69 6.95 -6.05 6.24
C GLU A 69 7.46 -6.96 5.12
N GLU A 70 8.51 -7.72 5.40
CA GLU A 70 8.92 -8.88 4.59
C GLU A 70 8.29 -10.13 5.21
N ALA A 71 7.39 -10.79 4.49
CA ALA A 71 6.60 -11.92 4.98
C ALA A 71 6.54 -13.02 3.91
N ASP A 72 7.42 -14.01 3.97
CA ASP A 72 7.48 -15.05 2.95
C ASP A 72 6.40 -16.13 3.10
N VAL A 73 6.21 -16.66 4.32
CA VAL A 73 5.32 -17.79 4.58
C VAL A 73 3.91 -17.33 4.93
N ASP A 74 3.77 -16.35 5.82
CA ASP A 74 2.48 -15.95 6.41
C ASP A 74 1.89 -14.68 5.80
N TRP A 75 2.27 -14.33 4.56
CA TRP A 75 1.90 -13.06 3.93
C TRP A 75 0.39 -12.76 3.96
N HIS A 76 -0.47 -13.77 3.87
CA HIS A 76 -1.93 -13.58 3.93
C HIS A 76 -2.39 -13.05 5.30
N VAL A 77 -1.83 -13.62 6.37
CA VAL A 77 -2.13 -13.23 7.75
C VAL A 77 -1.57 -11.83 8.02
N ARG A 78 -0.37 -11.56 7.50
CA ARG A 78 0.29 -10.26 7.67
C ARG A 78 -0.42 -9.16 6.89
N GLU A 79 -0.84 -9.41 5.65
CA GLU A 79 -1.66 -8.45 4.88
C GLU A 79 -2.95 -8.10 5.63
N ARG A 80 -3.66 -9.10 6.15
CA ARG A 80 -4.88 -8.88 6.95
C ARG A 80 -4.61 -8.08 8.22
N TYR A 81 -3.57 -8.45 8.96
CA TYR A 81 -3.14 -7.74 10.16
C TYR A 81 -2.93 -6.25 9.89
N TRP A 82 -2.18 -5.93 8.83
CA TRP A 82 -1.89 -4.56 8.46
C TRP A 82 -3.15 -3.79 8.05
N ILE A 83 -4.05 -4.40 7.29
CA ILE A 83 -5.33 -3.78 6.91
C ILE A 83 -6.18 -3.48 8.16
N THR A 84 -6.34 -4.45 9.06
CA THR A 84 -7.11 -4.29 10.30
C THR A 84 -6.51 -3.19 11.18
N ARG A 85 -5.20 -3.24 11.39
CA ARG A 85 -4.49 -2.27 12.21
C ARG A 85 -4.62 -0.85 11.66
N LEU A 86 -4.30 -0.65 10.38
CA LEU A 86 -4.32 0.69 9.78
C LEU A 86 -5.73 1.29 9.74
N ARG A 87 -6.78 0.46 9.56
CA ARG A 87 -8.16 0.92 9.74
C ARG A 87 -8.43 1.35 11.18
N SER A 88 -7.96 0.60 12.18
CA SER A 88 -8.11 0.96 13.60
C SER A 88 -7.36 2.25 13.97
N GLU A 89 -6.26 2.54 13.27
CA GLU A 89 -5.47 3.78 13.38
C GLU A 89 -6.10 4.96 12.60
N GLY A 90 -7.23 4.74 11.90
CA GLY A 90 -7.98 5.80 11.22
C GLY A 90 -7.54 6.08 9.79
N HIS A 91 -6.74 5.21 9.17
CA HIS A 91 -6.35 5.36 7.77
C HIS A 91 -7.52 5.05 6.80
N PRO A 92 -7.67 5.82 5.70
CA PRO A 92 -8.78 5.71 4.76
C PRO A 92 -8.57 4.57 3.75
N LEU A 93 -8.33 3.33 4.22
CA LEU A 93 -8.02 2.20 3.35
C LEU A 93 -9.11 1.94 2.29
N LEU A 94 -8.68 1.82 1.04
CA LEU A 94 -9.47 1.53 -0.16
C LEU A 94 -9.23 0.10 -0.67
N ASN A 95 -8.80 -0.79 0.22
CA ASN A 95 -8.75 -2.23 -0.02
C ASN A 95 -10.16 -2.79 -0.23
N THR A 96 -10.40 -3.50 -1.34
CA THR A 96 -11.71 -4.13 -1.64
C THR A 96 -12.04 -5.29 -0.70
N PHE A 97 -11.01 -5.96 -0.19
CA PHE A 97 -11.13 -7.09 0.74
C PHE A 97 -10.25 -6.83 1.96
N ASP A 98 -10.58 -7.48 3.08
CA ASP A 98 -9.87 -7.34 4.35
C ASP A 98 -8.46 -7.97 4.36
N GLY A 99 -7.99 -8.49 3.22
CA GLY A 99 -6.70 -9.15 3.06
C GLY A 99 -6.73 -10.64 3.40
N GLY A 100 -5.91 -11.41 2.69
CA GLY A 100 -5.83 -12.87 2.81
C GLY A 100 -7.10 -13.64 2.38
N GLN A 101 -6.94 -14.87 1.90
CA GLN A 101 -8.05 -15.81 1.72
C GLN A 101 -8.65 -16.15 3.11
N PRO A 102 -9.96 -16.47 3.25
CA PRO A 102 -10.53 -16.87 4.54
C PRO A 102 -9.79 -18.10 5.10
N GLY A 103 -9.38 -18.07 6.39
CA GLY A 103 -8.85 -19.27 7.08
C GLY A 103 -7.44 -19.22 7.70
N GLY A 104 -6.67 -18.13 7.58
CA GLY A 104 -5.32 -18.06 8.17
C GLY A 104 -5.28 -17.57 9.63
N THR A 105 -4.89 -18.44 10.57
CA THR A 105 -4.58 -18.10 11.98
C THR A 105 -3.06 -18.10 12.20
N GLY A 106 -2.36 -17.10 11.68
CA GLY A 106 -0.91 -16.95 11.92
C GLY A 106 -0.63 -16.14 13.19
N ASN A 107 0.48 -16.45 13.87
CA ASN A 107 1.01 -15.66 14.97
C ASN A 107 1.46 -14.28 14.46
N LEU A 108 1.02 -13.22 15.11
CA LEU A 108 1.42 -11.85 14.77
C LEU A 108 2.73 -11.53 15.52
N PRO A 109 3.81 -11.11 14.84
CA PRO A 109 5.01 -10.60 15.50
C PRO A 109 4.68 -9.42 16.42
N ARG A 110 5.36 -9.34 17.56
CA ARG A 110 5.20 -8.27 18.56
C ARG A 110 5.82 -6.94 18.12
N GLU A 111 6.76 -6.98 17.18
CA GLU A 111 7.46 -5.81 16.67
C GLU A 111 7.14 -5.60 15.20
N VAL A 112 6.96 -4.34 14.87
CA VAL A 112 6.54 -3.89 13.56
C VAL A 112 7.77 -3.20 12.97
N PRO A 113 8.28 -3.64 11.81
CA PRO A 113 9.40 -2.96 11.19
C PRO A 113 9.05 -1.49 10.95
N ALA A 114 10.04 -0.61 11.14
CA ALA A 114 9.93 0.77 10.66
C ALA A 114 9.59 0.77 9.16
N PHE A 115 8.68 1.65 8.73
CA PHE A 115 8.32 1.77 7.32
C PHE A 115 9.59 2.06 6.49
N ARG A 116 9.79 1.28 5.43
CA ARG A 116 10.91 1.49 4.52
C ARG A 116 10.39 2.07 3.21
N TRP A 117 10.73 3.33 2.95
CA TRP A 117 10.33 4.01 1.72
C TRP A 117 11.08 3.45 0.54
N TRP A 118 10.39 3.26 -0.58
CA TRP A 118 10.95 2.62 -1.77
C TRP A 118 10.47 3.31 -3.05
N HIS A 119 11.39 3.54 -3.99
CA HIS A 119 11.08 4.09 -5.31
C HIS A 119 11.82 3.31 -6.41
N PRO A 120 11.23 3.06 -7.60
CA PRO A 120 11.86 2.25 -8.66
C PRO A 120 13.24 2.71 -9.10
N GLU A 121 13.49 4.03 -9.08
CA GLU A 121 14.76 4.63 -9.51
C GLU A 121 15.73 4.92 -8.36
N ARG A 122 15.26 4.94 -7.11
CA ARG A 122 16.09 5.28 -5.93
C ARG A 122 16.39 4.08 -5.03
N GLY A 123 15.63 2.99 -5.16
CA GLY A 123 15.65 1.91 -4.18
C GLY A 123 15.04 2.37 -2.85
N PHE A 124 15.59 1.87 -1.74
CA PHE A 124 15.15 2.28 -0.41
C PHE A 124 15.73 3.65 -0.04
N TYR A 125 14.91 4.51 0.58
CA TYR A 125 15.33 5.86 0.98
C TYR A 125 14.68 6.29 2.32
N ASP A 126 15.15 7.41 2.87
CA ASP A 126 14.53 8.10 4.01
C ASP A 126 13.95 9.43 3.50
N PRO A 127 12.64 9.70 3.65
CA PRO A 127 12.04 10.96 3.23
C PRO A 127 12.36 12.13 4.17
N GLN A 128 12.77 11.87 5.41
CA GLN A 128 13.08 12.89 6.43
C GLN A 128 14.58 13.20 6.53
N GLY A 129 15.44 12.42 5.87
CA GLY A 129 16.90 12.55 5.92
C GLY A 129 17.49 13.12 4.63
N GLY A 130 18.02 14.35 4.71
CA GLY A 130 19.03 14.85 3.78
C GLY A 130 20.28 13.98 3.80
N ASP A 131 21.10 14.11 2.74
CA ASP A 131 22.35 13.36 2.54
C ASP A 131 23.10 13.12 3.86
N ALA A 132 23.33 11.85 4.18
CA ALA A 132 24.27 11.43 5.21
C ALA A 132 25.70 11.77 4.80
#